data_AF-A0A1E3XBK4-F1
#
_entry.id   AF-A0A1E3XBK4-F1
#
_cell.length_a   1.000
_cell.length_b   1.000
_cell.length_c   1.000
_cell.angle_alpha   90.00
_cell.angle_beta   90.00
_cell.angle_gamma   90.00
#
_symmetry.space_group_name_H-M   'P 1'
#
loop_
_entity.id
_entity.type
_entity.pdbx_description
1 polymer ?
#
loop_
_entity_poly.entity_id
_entity_poly.type
_entity_poly.pdbx_seq_one_letter_code
_entity_poly.pdbx_strand_id
1 'polypeptide(L)' 'MTRVQKIEKEVSKMSPEELAQFRAWFEEFDAALWDKRFEEDAKARKLDTVAKKAIADFKKGNFKEL' A
#
# COMPACT_ATOMS: atom_id res chain seq x y z
N MET A 1 10.36 20.79 16.92
CA MET A 1 9.08 20.12 16.57
C MET A 1 9.01 19.96 15.06
N THR A 2 8.89 18.73 14.57
CA THR A 2 8.85 18.43 13.12
C THR A 2 7.46 18.64 12.54
N ARG A 3 7.33 18.64 11.20
CA ARG A 3 6.03 18.68 10.51
C ARG A 3 5.15 17.49 10.93
N VAL A 4 5.73 16.30 11.00
CA VAL A 4 5.02 15.07 11.40
C VAL A 4 4.48 15.19 12.82
N GLN A 5 5.32 15.63 13.77
CA GLN A 5 4.91 15.82 15.17
C GLN A 5 3.75 16.81 15.34
N LYS A 6 3.64 17.82 14.46
CA LYS A 6 2.49 18.73 14.46
C LYS A 6 1.22 18.01 14.02
N ILE A 7 1.28 17.22 12.95
CA ILE A 7 0.14 16.46 12.44
C ILE A 7 -0.33 15.45 13.49
N GLU A 8 0.58 14.70 14.12
CA GLU A 8 0.25 13.75 15.20
C GLU A 8 -0.52 14.42 16.34
N LYS A 9 -0.10 15.63 16.74
CA LYS A 9 -0.75 16.40 17.80
C LYS A 9 -2.14 16.92 17.40
N GLU A 10 -2.36 17.21 16.13
CA GLU A 10 -3.69 17.64 15.66
C GLU A 10 -4.62 16.43 15.51
N VAL A 11 -4.12 15.31 14.98
CA VAL A 11 -4.86 14.05 14.90
C VAL A 11 -5.28 13.57 16.29
N SER A 12 -4.43 13.70 17.31
CA SER A 12 -4.78 13.26 18.67
C SER A 12 -5.87 14.10 19.35
N LYS A 13 -6.17 15.29 18.83
CA LYS A 13 -7.24 16.17 19.33
C LYS A 13 -8.56 16.04 18.56
N MET A 14 -8.56 15.32 17.45
CA MET A 14 -9.76 15.10 16.63
C MET A 14 -10.82 14.35 17.42
N SER A 15 -12.08 14.73 17.22
CA SER A 15 -13.22 13.95 17.67
C SER A 15 -13.25 12.57 17.00
N PRO A 16 -14.01 11.60 17.55
CA PRO A 16 -14.16 10.28 16.92
C PRO A 16 -14.66 10.34 15.47
N GLU A 17 -15.54 11.30 15.15
CA GLU A 17 -16.09 11.49 13.80
C GLU A 17 -15.03 12.04 12.83
N GLU A 18 -14.25 13.04 13.25
CA GLU A 18 -13.14 13.57 12.47
C GLU A 18 -12.05 12.52 12.25
N LEU A 19 -11.75 11.70 13.27
CA LEU A 19 -10.82 10.57 13.14
C LEU A 19 -11.31 9.54 12.13
N ALA A 20 -12.61 9.24 12.09
CA ALA A 20 -13.18 8.32 11.12
C ALA A 20 -13.05 8.85 9.69
N GLN A 21 -13.36 10.14 9.48
CA GLN A 21 -13.18 10.80 8.19
C GLN A 21 -11.71 10.85 7.75
N PHE A 22 -10.80 11.17 8.68
CA PHE A 22 -9.37 11.17 8.41
C PHE A 22 -8.86 9.80 7.99
N ARG A 23 -9.28 8.73 8.68
CA ARG A 23 -8.88 7.36 8.32
C ARG A 23 -9.37 6.96 6.94
N ALA A 24 -10.65 7.18 6.63
CA ALA A 24 -11.21 6.84 5.34
C ALA A 24 -10.46 7.53 4.20
N TRP A 25 -10.20 8.83 4.34
CA TRP A 25 -9.40 9.58 3.37
C TRP A 25 -7.95 9.08 3.28
N PHE A 26 -7.31 8.78 4.42
CA PHE A 26 -5.91 8.36 4.44
C PHE A 26 -5.72 6.98 3.79
N GLU A 27 -6.68 6.07 3.93
CA GLU A 27 -6.66 4.77 3.24
C GLU A 27 -6.67 4.96 1.72
N GLU A 28 -7.53 5.82 1.18
CA GLU A 28 -7.55 6.13 -0.25
C GLU A 28 -6.26 6.81 -0.72
N PHE A 29 -5.74 7.75 0.09
CA PHE A 29 -4.49 8.44 -0.22
C PHE A 29 -3.29 7.49 -0.26
N ASP A 30 -3.17 6.60 0.73
CA ASP A 30 -2.07 5.63 0.80
C ASP A 30 -2.19 4.57 -0.31
N ALA A 31 -3.41 4.12 -0.61
CA ALA A 31 -3.66 3.23 -1.75
C ALA A 31 -3.24 3.87 -3.08
N ALA A 32 -3.56 5.13 -3.32
CA ALA A 32 -3.16 5.84 -4.52
C ALA A 32 -1.63 6.01 -4.64
N LEU A 33 -0.94 6.23 -3.51
CA LEU A 33 0.53 6.26 -3.49
C LEU A 33 1.12 4.87 -3.78
N TRP A 34 0.52 3.82 -3.23
CA TRP A 34 0.92 2.45 -3.49
C TRP A 34 0.75 2.08 -4.96
N ASP A 35 -0.39 2.40 -5.57
CA ASP A 35 -0.66 2.15 -7.00
C ASP A 35 0.40 2.82 -7.87
N LYS A 36 0.68 4.10 -7.62
CA LYS A 36 1.71 4.83 -8.36
C LYS A 36 3.08 4.14 -8.26
N ARG A 37 3.49 3.77 -7.05
CA ARG A 37 4.77 3.08 -6.84
C ARG A 37 4.79 1.71 -7.52
N PHE A 38 3.69 0.96 -7.44
CA PHE A 38 3.55 -0.34 -8.08
C PHE A 38 3.69 -0.21 -9.60
N GLU A 39 3.05 0.76 -10.21
CA GLU A 39 3.19 1.04 -11.64
C GLU A 39 4.62 1.39 -12.05
N GLU A 40 5.32 2.20 -11.25
CA GLU A 40 6.73 2.53 -11.49
C GLU A 40 7.62 1.28 -11.39
N ASP A 41 7.41 0.44 -10.37
CA ASP A 41 8.16 -0.80 -10.19
C ASP A 41 7.86 -1.83 -11.29
N ALA A 42 6.62 -1.88 -11.78
CA ALA A 42 6.21 -2.69 -12.92
C ALA A 42 6.89 -2.21 -14.21
N LYS A 43 6.89 -0.90 -14.48
CA LYS A 43 7.61 -0.29 -15.62
C LYS A 43 9.11 -0.55 -15.55
N ALA A 44 9.68 -0.55 -14.34
CA ALA A 44 11.08 -0.88 -14.08
C ALA A 44 11.39 -2.39 -14.14
N ARG A 45 10.41 -3.26 -14.50
CA ARG A 45 10.56 -4.72 -14.59
C ARG A 45 11.02 -5.40 -13.30
N LYS A 46 10.84 -4.75 -12.14
CA LYS A 46 11.23 -5.33 -10.84
C LYS A 46 10.37 -6.53 -10.46
N LEU A 47 9.16 -6.61 -11.01
CA LEU A 47 8.20 -7.69 -10.76
C LEU A 47 8.47 -8.94 -11.62
N ASP A 48 9.33 -8.86 -12.65
CA ASP A 48 9.60 -9.96 -13.58
C ASP A 48 10.12 -11.21 -12.86
N THR A 49 10.99 -11.03 -11.86
CA THR A 49 11.54 -12.15 -11.08
C THR A 49 10.46 -12.89 -10.31
N VAL A 50 9.51 -12.14 -9.72
CA VAL A 50 8.38 -12.72 -8.99
C VAL A 50 7.43 -13.42 -9.96
N ALA A 51 7.14 -12.81 -11.10
CA ALA A 51 6.31 -13.42 -12.14
C ALA A 51 6.91 -14.73 -12.68
N LYS A 52 8.21 -14.74 -13.00
CA LYS A 52 8.91 -15.95 -13.45
C LYS A 52 8.86 -17.06 -12.42
N LYS A 53 9.06 -16.72 -11.14
CA LYS A 53 8.96 -17.68 -10.03
C LYS A 53 7.54 -18.25 -9.93
N ALA A 54 6.52 -17.40 -9.93
CA ALA A 54 5.13 -17.83 -9.86
C ALA A 54 4.76 -18.79 -11.01
N ILE A 55 5.20 -18.48 -12.24
CA ILE A 55 5.00 -19.36 -13.40
C ILE A 55 5.71 -20.71 -13.21
N ALA A 56 6.94 -20.70 -12.69
CA ALA A 56 7.69 -21.93 -12.45
C ALA A 56 7.06 -22.79 -11.35
N ASP A 57 6.56 -22.17 -10.28
CA ASP A 57 5.89 -22.85 -9.17
C ASP A 57 4.55 -23.45 -9.63
N PHE A 58 3.76 -22.70 -10.41
CA PHE A 58 2.52 -23.20 -11.01
C PHE A 58 2.77 -24.43 -11.89
N LYS A 59 3.79 -24.39 -12.76
CA LYS A 59 4.17 -25.54 -13.62
C LYS A 59 4.62 -26.77 -12.83
N LYS A 60 5.09 -26.59 -11.59
CA LYS A 60 5.49 -27.67 -10.68
C LYS A 60 4.34 -28.18 -9.81
N GLY A 61 3.13 -27.63 -9.95
CA GLY A 61 2.01 -27.95 -9.06
C GLY A 61 2.17 -27.37 -7.65
N ASN A 62 3.10 -26.42 -7.46
CA ASN A 62 3.32 -25.75 -6.18
C ASN A 62 2.42 -24.52 -6.06
N PHE A 63 1.12 -24.74 -5.96
CA PHE A 63 0.11 -23.70 -5.74
C PHE A 63 -1.00 -24.21 -4.83
N LYS A 64 -1.82 -23.29 -4.33
CA LYS A 64 -3.02 -23.62 -3.55
C LYS A 64 -4.25 -23.16 -4.33
N GLU A 65 -5.26 -24.02 -4.39
CA GLU A 65 -6.57 -23.67 -4.96
C GLU A 65 -7.29 -22.65 -4.05
N LEU A 66 -8.05 -21.76 -4.68
CA LEU A 66 -8.78 -20.67 -4.03
C LEU A 66 -9.97 -21.18 -3.22
#